data_AF-A0A850CH39-F1
#
_entry.id   AF-A0A850CH39-F1
#
_cell.length_a   1.000
_cell.length_b   1.000
_cell.length_c   1.000
_cell.angle_alpha   90.00
_cell.angle_beta   90.00
_cell.angle_gamma   90.00
#
_symmetry.space_group_name_H-M   'P 1'
#
loop_
_entity.id
_entity.type
_entity.pdbx_description
1 polymer ?
#
loop_
_entity_poly.entity_id
_entity_poly.type
_entity_poly.pdbx_seq_one_letter_code
_entity_poly.pdbx_strand_id
1 'polypeptide(L)'
;DLEAYLRADQLFHATLLAASGNEMLAALGDVVVELPLPRPDSATVRLHGDLVEAVQLGDPAGARAAALSLASWCPAAVTDRRTASNARTQA
;
A
#
# COMPACT_ATOMS: atom_id res chain seq x y z
N ASP A 1 -17.47 9.65 -5.32
CA ASP A 1 -18.02 8.73 -4.31
C ASP A 1 -16.86 8.06 -3.57
N LEU A 2 -16.89 7.98 -2.24
CA LEU A 2 -15.75 7.46 -1.46
C LEU A 2 -15.62 5.94 -1.60
N GLU A 3 -16.74 5.21 -1.55
CA GLU A 3 -16.72 3.76 -1.61
C GLU A 3 -16.23 3.27 -2.99
N ALA A 4 -16.72 3.87 -4.07
CA ALA A 4 -16.23 3.61 -5.42
C ALA A 4 -14.73 3.91 -5.57
N TYR A 5 -14.24 4.99 -4.97
CA TYR A 5 -12.81 5.32 -4.98
C TYR A 5 -11.98 4.23 -4.29
N LEU A 6 -12.36 3.82 -3.08
CA LEU A 6 -11.62 2.81 -2.32
C LEU A 6 -11.63 1.44 -3.02
N ARG A 7 -12.74 1.07 -3.67
CA ARG A 7 -12.79 -0.16 -4.49
C ARG A 7 -11.84 -0.08 -5.69
N ALA A 8 -11.81 1.08 -6.37
CA ALA A 8 -10.91 1.29 -7.50
C ALA A 8 -9.43 1.26 -7.08
N ASP A 9 -9.09 1.88 -5.94
CA ASP A 9 -7.74 1.87 -5.37
C ASP A 9 -7.28 0.45 -5.03
N GLN A 10 -8.13 -0.36 -4.40
CA GLN A 10 -7.83 -1.76 -4.10
C GLN A 10 -7.66 -2.60 -5.37
N LEU A 11 -8.53 -2.43 -6.36
CA LEU A 11 -8.43 -3.11 -7.65
C LEU A 11 -7.14 -2.77 -8.38
N PHE A 12 -6.73 -1.50 -8.34
CA PHE A 12 -5.47 -1.04 -8.92
C PHE A 12 -4.27 -1.78 -8.32
N HIS A 13 -4.17 -1.81 -6.98
CA HIS A 13 -3.06 -2.47 -6.30
C HIS A 13 -3.05 -3.99 -6.52
N ALA A 14 -4.23 -4.64 -6.48
CA ALA A 14 -4.34 -6.07 -6.79
C ALA A 14 -3.89 -6.37 -8.24
N THR A 15 -4.21 -5.48 -9.19
CA THR A 15 -3.78 -5.59 -10.59
C THR A 15 -2.26 -5.46 -10.72
N LEU A 16 -1.64 -4.49 -10.02
CA LEU A 16 -0.17 -4.35 -10.02
C LEU A 16 0.52 -5.58 -9.45
N LEU A 17 0.00 -6.16 -8.36
CA LEU A 17 0.54 -7.37 -7.77
C LEU A 17 0.48 -8.56 -8.73
N ALA A 18 -0.67 -8.76 -9.39
CA ALA A 18 -0.83 -9.80 -10.41
C ALA A 18 0.08 -9.58 -11.62
N ALA A 19 0.28 -8.32 -12.04
CA ALA A 19 1.12 -7.95 -13.18
C ALA A 19 2.63 -7.94 -12.87
N SER A 20 3.03 -8.06 -11.60
CA SER A 20 4.43 -7.94 -11.17
C SER A 20 5.35 -9.05 -11.69
N GLY A 21 4.79 -10.15 -12.21
CA GLY A 21 5.54 -11.35 -12.58
C GLY A 21 6.08 -12.14 -11.38
N ASN A 22 5.73 -11.74 -10.16
CA ASN A 22 6.12 -12.41 -8.93
C ASN A 22 4.91 -13.14 -8.33
N GLU A 23 4.90 -14.47 -8.42
CA GLU A 23 3.80 -15.31 -7.95
C GLU A 23 3.48 -15.12 -6.46
N MET A 24 4.51 -14.91 -5.63
CA MET A 24 4.34 -14.67 -4.20
C MET A 24 3.62 -13.34 -3.95
N LEU A 25 3.93 -12.30 -4.73
CA LEU A 25 3.24 -11.00 -4.61
C LEU A 25 1.82 -11.07 -5.18
N ALA A 26 1.63 -11.77 -6.30
CA ALA A 26 0.31 -11.97 -6.90
C ALA A 26 -0.68 -12.63 -5.93
N ALA A 27 -0.21 -13.59 -5.12
CA ALA A 27 -1.01 -14.24 -4.08
C ALA A 27 -1.52 -13.29 -2.97
N LEU A 28 -0.97 -12.07 -2.86
CA LEU A 28 -1.44 -11.07 -1.90
C LEU A 28 -2.58 -10.21 -2.43
N GLY A 29 -3.00 -10.36 -3.70
CA GLY A 29 -4.09 -9.56 -4.29
C GLY A 29 -5.39 -9.64 -3.49
N ASP A 30 -5.78 -10.86 -3.09
CA ASP A 30 -6.98 -11.11 -2.29
C ASP A 30 -6.90 -10.50 -0.89
N VAL A 31 -5.69 -10.34 -0.34
CA VAL A 31 -5.50 -9.68 0.96
C VAL A 31 -5.72 -8.18 0.83
N VAL A 32 -5.22 -7.57 -0.24
CA VAL A 32 -5.30 -6.11 -0.44
C VAL A 32 -6.73 -5.63 -0.63
N VAL A 33 -7.59 -6.41 -1.29
CA VAL A 33 -9.01 -6.07 -1.51
C VAL A 33 -9.90 -6.20 -0.27
N GLU A 34 -9.36 -6.73 0.82
CA GLU A 34 -10.04 -6.84 2.11
C GLU A 34 -9.45 -5.86 3.15
N LEU A 35 -8.46 -5.05 2.76
CA LEU A 35 -7.82 -4.13 3.70
C LEU A 35 -8.74 -2.95 4.03
N PRO A 36 -9.00 -2.68 5.33
CA PRO A 36 -9.69 -1.47 5.74
C PRO A 36 -8.77 -0.26 5.52
N LEU A 37 -9.09 0.55 4.51
CA LEU A 37 -8.37 1.78 4.21
C LEU A 37 -9.04 3.00 4.87
N PRO A 38 -8.27 3.93 5.44
CA PRO A 38 -8.81 5.19 5.94
C PRO A 38 -9.34 6.04 4.77
N ARG A 39 -10.11 7.09 5.10
CA ARG A 39 -10.56 8.06 4.09
C ARG A 39 -9.35 8.82 3.55
N PRO A 40 -9.09 8.83 2.23
CA PRO A 40 -7.97 9.56 1.63
C PRO A 40 -8.12 11.06 1.84
N ASP A 41 -6.99 11.69 2.16
CA ASP A 41 -6.82 13.14 2.06
C ASP A 41 -6.21 13.52 0.70
N SER A 42 -6.02 14.82 0.46
CA SER A 42 -5.48 15.31 -0.81
C SER A 42 -4.03 14.88 -1.06
N ALA A 43 -3.24 14.64 -0.01
CA ALA A 43 -1.86 14.21 -0.16
C ALA A 43 -1.80 12.76 -0.66
N THR A 44 -2.61 11.88 -0.09
CA THR A 44 -2.70 10.47 -0.50
C THR A 44 -3.19 10.32 -1.95
N VAL A 45 -4.19 11.11 -2.36
CA VAL A 45 -4.68 11.09 -3.75
C VAL A 45 -3.57 11.48 -4.73
N ARG A 46 -2.73 12.47 -4.37
CA ARG A 46 -1.58 12.87 -5.19
C ARG A 46 -0.53 11.75 -5.28
N LEU A 47 -0.19 11.11 -4.15
CA LEU A 47 0.75 9.99 -4.13
C LEU A 47 0.27 8.80 -4.98
N HIS A 48 -1.04 8.57 -5.05
CA HIS A 48 -1.60 7.57 -5.96
C HIS A 48 -1.39 7.95 -7.43
N GLY A 49 -1.53 9.24 -7.77
CA GLY A 49 -1.19 9.76 -9.10
C GLY A 49 0.29 9.57 -9.45
N ASP A 50 1.19 9.89 -8.52
CA ASP A 50 2.64 9.72 -8.69
C ASP A 50 3.00 8.24 -8.95
N LEU A 51 2.32 7.31 -8.27
CA LEU A 51 2.47 5.87 -8.49
C LEU A 51 2.01 5.45 -9.89
N VAL A 52 0.83 5.91 -10.33
CA VAL A 52 0.31 5.62 -11.68
C VAL A 52 1.28 6.14 -12.74
N GLU A 53 1.76 7.37 -12.60
CA GLU A 53 2.71 7.96 -13.56
C GLU A 53 4.00 7.14 -13.64
N ALA A 54 4.60 6.78 -12.50
CA ALA A 54 5.82 5.99 -12.47
C ALA A 54 5.66 4.60 -13.09
N VAL A 55 4.52 3.92 -12.85
CA VAL A 55 4.20 2.64 -13.49
C VAL A 55 4.09 2.80 -15.00
N GLN A 56 3.38 3.84 -15.48
CA GLN A 56 3.19 4.08 -16.92
C GLN A 56 4.49 4.43 -17.64
N LEU A 57 5.43 5.11 -16.97
CA LEU A 57 6.76 5.42 -17.50
C LEU A 57 7.74 4.24 -17.40
N GLY A 58 7.37 3.15 -16.71
CA GLY A 58 8.26 2.03 -16.45
C GLY A 58 9.41 2.39 -15.50
N ASP A 59 9.18 3.31 -14.55
CA ASP A 59 10.14 3.69 -13.52
C ASP A 59 9.91 2.86 -12.23
N PRO A 60 10.64 1.75 -12.04
CA PRO A 60 10.48 0.91 -10.87
C PRO A 60 10.93 1.60 -9.57
N ALA A 61 11.89 2.53 -9.64
CA ALA A 61 12.38 3.21 -8.45
C ALA A 61 11.36 4.24 -7.95
N GLY A 62 10.81 5.04 -8.87
CA GLY A 62 9.71 5.97 -8.59
C GLY A 62 8.47 5.24 -8.09
N ALA A 63 8.05 4.17 -8.77
CA ALA A 63 6.88 3.39 -8.38
C ALA A 63 7.04 2.81 -6.97
N ARG A 64 8.21 2.25 -6.65
CA ARG A 64 8.50 1.74 -5.31
C ARG A 64 8.47 2.84 -4.25
N ALA A 65 9.05 4.01 -4.53
CA ALA A 65 9.08 5.11 -3.58
C ALA A 65 7.67 5.66 -3.29
N ALA A 66 6.85 5.84 -4.34
CA ALA A 66 5.46 6.27 -4.22
C ALA A 66 4.62 5.24 -3.45
N ALA A 67 4.74 3.95 -3.78
CA ALA A 67 4.00 2.88 -3.09
C ALA A 67 4.37 2.77 -1.60
N LEU A 68 5.64 2.91 -1.22
CA LEU A 68 6.04 2.91 0.18
C LEU A 68 5.55 4.15 0.94
N SER A 69 5.53 5.30 0.28
CA SER A 69 4.97 6.53 0.85
C SER A 69 3.47 6.38 1.08
N LEU A 70 2.75 5.82 0.11
CA LEU A 70 1.32 5.50 0.24
C LEU A 70 1.06 4.47 1.35
N ALA A 71 1.88 3.42 1.45
CA ALA A 71 1.75 2.41 2.49
C ALA A 71 1.87 3.03 3.88
N SER A 72 2.82 3.93 4.11
CA SER A 72 3.02 4.59 5.41
C SER A 72 1.84 5.44 5.88
N TRP A 73 0.93 5.83 4.97
CA TRP A 73 -0.31 6.52 5.31
C TRP A 73 -1.39 5.58 5.87
N CYS A 74 -1.35 4.28 5.54
CA CYS A 74 -2.28 3.30 6.10
C CYS A 74 -1.85 2.95 7.56
N PRO A 75 -2.71 3.14 8.56
CA PRO A 75 -2.38 2.84 9.96
C PRO A 75 -2.00 1.37 10.20
N ALA A 76 -2.44 0.46 9.35
CA ALA A 76 -2.07 -0.96 9.39
C ALA A 76 -0.63 -1.24 8.92
N ALA A 77 0.03 -0.28 8.25
CA ALA A 77 1.35 -0.48 7.66
C ALA A 77 2.52 -0.35 8.65
N VAL A 78 2.29 0.18 9.86
CA VAL A 78 3.32 0.27 10.91
C VAL A 78 2.78 -0.21 12.25
N THR A 79 2.90 -1.51 12.49
CA THR A 79 3.12 -2.04 13.83
C THR A 79 4.18 -3.14 13.78
N ASP A 80 5.46 -2.76 13.58
CA ASP A 80 6.56 -3.62 14.05
C ASP A 80 6.74 -3.41 15.56
N ARG A 81 6.56 -4.49 16.30
CA ARG A 81 6.48 -4.55 17.76
C ARG A 81 7.85 -4.68 18.42
N ARG A 82 8.90 -4.07 17.86
CA ARG A 82 10.23 -4.03 18.51
C ARG A 82 10.27 -3.23 19.81
N THR A 83 9.28 -2.38 20.06
CA THR A 83 9.14 -1.61 21.30
C THR A 83 8.49 -2.38 22.46
N ALA A 84 7.84 -3.53 22.23
CA ALA A 84 7.16 -4.27 23.30
C ALA A 84 8.02 -5.31 24.03
N SER A 85 9.24 -5.62 23.56
CA SER A 85 10.12 -6.58 24.25
C SER A 85 11.16 -5.93 25.18
N ASN A 86 11.17 -4.59 25.31
CA ASN A 86 11.89 -3.92 26.40
C ASN A 86 11.15 -4.03 27.76
N ALA A 87 9.93 -4.56 27.77
CA ALA A 87 9.09 -4.70 28.98
C ALA A 87 9.21 -6.07 29.69
N ARG A 88 10.04 -7.01 29.21
CA ARG A 88 10.21 -8.34 29.82
C ARG A 88 11.57 -8.60 30.48
N THR A 89 12.47 -7.62 30.47
CA THR A 89 13.81 -7.71 31.10
C THR A 89 13.90 -6.94 32.43
N GLN A 90 12.79 -6.37 32.90
CA GLN A 90 12.67 -5.72 34.22
C GLN A 90 11.44 -6.27 34.95
N ALA A 91 11.53 -7.51 35.43
CA ALA A 91 10.62 -8.06 36.45
C ALA A 91 11.36 -9.16 37.22
#